data_AF-A0A662HU70-F1
#
_entry.id   AF-A0A662HU70-F1
#
_cell.length_a   1.000
_cell.length_b   1.000
_cell.length_c   1.000
_cell.angle_alpha   90.00
_cell.angle_beta   90.00
_cell.angle_gamma   90.00
#
_symmetry.space_group_name_H-M   'P 1'
#
loop_
_entity.id
_entity.type
_entity.pdbx_description
1 polymer ?
#
loop_
_entity_poly.entity_id
_entity_poly.type
_entity_poly.pdbx_seq_one_letter_code
_entity_poly.pdbx_strand_id
1 'polypeptide(L)'
;MSLLDLTFDERAMEGLTFTERKIMEEYLRGLKPKEIATRLKVSIKTVYKAVWKYRKNFRALHRERDLDRGRYPVNNIAATAIAMEMVAHGLRKVLEYSNMDKFDEVIILLRRIDDKLAKISDNLSQLLSTISGGTPITVKPTESPTTDNIESKLPDFLRDNPWLEVLRTR
;
A
#
# COMPACT_ATOMS: atom_id res chain seq x y z
N MET A 1 21.61 8.40 3.87
CA MET A 1 22.26 8.43 5.20
C MET A 1 21.64 7.32 6.04
N SER A 2 22.48 6.44 6.57
CA SER A 2 22.22 5.03 6.92
C SER A 2 21.19 4.80 8.05
N LEU A 3 20.44 3.69 7.96
CA LEU A 3 19.29 3.31 8.79
C LEU A 3 19.63 2.28 9.89
N LEU A 4 20.86 2.28 10.40
CA LEU A 4 21.35 1.28 11.38
C LEU A 4 22.35 1.87 12.40
N ASP A 5 22.05 3.04 12.96
CA ASP A 5 22.58 3.34 14.29
C ASP A 5 21.77 2.52 15.32
N LEU A 6 22.10 1.22 15.40
CA LEU A 6 22.05 0.49 16.65
C LEU A 6 22.98 1.25 17.60
N THR A 7 22.44 2.29 18.23
CA THR A 7 23.18 3.21 19.08
C THR A 7 24.01 2.41 20.07
N PHE A 8 25.31 2.41 19.82
CA PHE A 8 26.32 1.84 20.70
C PHE A 8 26.17 2.54 22.07
N ASP A 9 25.57 1.84 23.04
CA ASP A 9 25.37 2.39 24.37
C ASP A 9 26.48 1.87 25.29
N GLU A 10 27.55 2.66 25.43
CA GLU A 10 28.70 2.35 26.28
C GLU A 10 28.29 2.03 27.73
N ARG A 11 27.18 2.61 28.21
CA ARG A 11 26.70 2.39 29.57
C ARG A 11 26.20 0.97 29.77
N ALA A 12 25.60 0.36 28.75
CA ALA A 12 25.14 -1.02 28.82
C ALA A 12 26.28 -2.05 28.87
N MET A 13 27.51 -1.59 28.58
CA MET A 13 28.74 -2.38 28.69
C MET A 13 29.38 -2.32 30.08
N GLU A 14 28.88 -1.45 30.98
CA GLU A 14 29.33 -1.41 32.37
C GLU A 14 29.00 -2.74 33.07
N GLY A 15 29.99 -3.31 33.77
CA GLY A 15 29.88 -4.60 34.44
C GLY A 15 30.08 -5.84 33.55
N LEU A 16 30.34 -5.70 32.25
CA LEU A 16 30.87 -6.80 31.43
C LEU A 16 32.38 -6.95 31.65
N THR A 17 32.85 -8.20 31.71
CA THR A 17 34.30 -8.46 31.73
C THR A 17 34.94 -8.05 30.39
N PHE A 18 36.27 -7.92 30.35
CA PHE A 18 36.99 -7.56 29.12
C PHE A 18 36.66 -8.48 27.93
N THR A 19 36.54 -9.79 28.17
CA THR A 19 36.18 -10.77 27.14
C THR A 19 34.72 -10.65 26.72
N GLU A 20 33.79 -10.43 27.65
CA GLU A 20 32.38 -10.18 27.36
C GLU A 20 32.17 -8.89 26.57
N ARG A 21 32.94 -7.84 26.89
CA ARG A 21 32.95 -6.57 26.17
C ARG A 21 33.36 -6.78 24.71
N LYS A 22 34.49 -7.45 24.50
CA LYS A 22 35.01 -7.75 23.16
C LYS A 22 34.05 -8.65 22.35
N ILE A 23 33.36 -9.59 23.01
CA ILE A 23 32.30 -10.38 22.37
C ILE A 23 31.18 -9.47 21.85
N MET A 24 30.73 -8.51 22.66
CA MET A 24 29.61 -7.64 22.30
C MET A 24 29.99 -6.65 21.21
N GLU A 25 31.21 -6.11 21.22
CA GLU A 25 31.74 -5.25 20.13
C GLU A 25 31.64 -5.96 18.78
N GLU A 26 32.06 -7.23 18.70
CA GLU A 26 31.98 -8.02 17.47
C GLU A 26 30.54 -8.41 17.11
N TYR A 27 29.70 -8.64 18.10
CA TYR A 27 28.27 -8.89 17.89
C TYR A 27 27.56 -7.65 17.33
N LEU A 28 27.87 -6.45 17.83
CA LEU A 28 27.33 -5.18 17.32
C LEU A 28 27.81 -4.87 15.91
N ARG A 29 29.00 -5.34 15.52
CA ARG A 29 29.47 -5.31 14.12
C ARG A 29 28.74 -6.30 13.20
N GLY A 30 27.86 -7.15 13.74
CA GLY A 30 27.01 -8.06 12.96
C GLY A 30 27.58 -9.48 12.78
N LEU A 31 28.66 -9.86 13.46
CA LEU A 31 29.20 -11.21 13.37
C LEU A 31 28.29 -12.26 14.04
N LYS A 32 28.25 -13.47 13.48
CA LYS A 32 27.42 -14.55 14.04
C LYS A 32 28.06 -15.12 15.31
N PRO A 33 27.28 -15.61 16.28
CA PRO A 33 27.83 -16.18 17.53
C PRO A 33 28.86 -17.30 17.34
N LYS A 34 28.72 -18.12 16.28
CA LYS A 34 29.68 -19.18 15.94
C LYS A 34 31.04 -18.61 15.48
N GLU A 35 31.01 -17.54 14.69
CA GLU A 35 32.21 -16.86 14.19
C GLU A 35 32.93 -16.15 15.34
N ILE A 36 32.18 -15.47 16.20
CA ILE A 36 32.73 -14.79 17.40
C ILE A 36 33.41 -15.81 18.32
N ALA A 37 32.76 -16.95 18.58
CA ALA A 37 33.30 -18.03 19.40
C ALA A 37 34.63 -18.55 18.85
N THR A 38 34.68 -18.80 17.54
CA THR A 38 35.89 -19.28 16.85
C THR A 38 37.02 -18.25 16.91
N ARG A 39 36.71 -16.99 16.62
CA ARG A 39 37.69 -15.89 16.52
C ARG A 39 38.25 -15.49 17.88
N LEU A 40 37.42 -15.46 18.92
CA LEU A 40 37.83 -15.13 20.29
C LEU A 40 38.29 -16.35 21.11
N LYS A 41 38.29 -17.55 20.51
CA LYS A 41 38.62 -18.83 21.17
C LYS A 41 37.82 -19.05 22.46
N VAL A 42 36.52 -18.77 22.41
CA VAL A 42 35.58 -18.96 23.54
C VAL A 42 34.46 -19.92 23.15
N SER A 43 33.80 -20.52 24.15
CA SER A 43 32.61 -21.33 23.89
C SER A 43 31.47 -20.47 23.32
N ILE A 44 30.64 -21.04 22.45
CA ILE A 44 29.42 -20.38 21.94
C ILE A 44 28.49 -19.97 23.10
N LYS A 45 28.46 -20.76 24.18
CA LYS A 45 27.68 -20.45 25.40
C LYS A 45 28.15 -19.17 26.07
N THR A 46 29.45 -18.90 26.08
CA THR A 46 30.03 -17.66 26.59
C THR A 46 29.56 -16.46 25.76
N VAL A 47 29.47 -16.62 24.44
CA VAL A 47 28.96 -15.57 23.55
C VAL A 47 27.52 -15.22 23.89
N TYR A 48 26.65 -16.23 24.00
CA TYR A 48 25.26 -16.00 24.39
C TYR A 48 25.11 -15.39 25.79
N LYS A 49 25.94 -15.80 26.75
CA LYS A 49 25.93 -15.24 28.11
C LYS A 49 26.30 -13.75 28.11
N ALA A 50 27.31 -13.36 27.32
CA ALA A 50 27.71 -11.96 27.19
C ALA A 50 26.58 -11.11 26.58
N VAL A 51 25.97 -11.58 25.49
CA VAL A 51 24.84 -10.90 24.84
C VAL A 51 23.64 -10.79 25.79
N TRP A 52 23.33 -11.84 26.54
CA TRP A 52 22.25 -11.82 27.51
C TRP A 52 22.50 -10.79 28.62
N LYS A 53 23.72 -10.74 29.17
CA LYS A 53 24.12 -9.75 30.18
C LYS A 53 23.98 -8.33 29.65
N TYR A 54 24.50 -8.06 28.44
CA TYR A 54 24.35 -6.76 27.78
C TYR A 54 22.88 -6.36 27.64
N ARG A 55 22.02 -7.27 27.13
CA ARG A 55 20.58 -7.00 26.98
C ARG A 55 19.88 -6.77 28.32
N LYS A 56 20.32 -7.44 29.39
CA LYS A 56 19.81 -7.21 30.75
C LYS A 56 20.19 -5.82 31.23
N ASN A 57 21.45 -5.42 31.08
CA ASN A 57 21.94 -4.10 31.48
C ASN A 57 21.26 -2.99 30.67
N PHE A 58 21.16 -3.17 29.35
CA PHE A 58 20.44 -2.26 28.46
C PHE A 58 18.99 -2.05 28.92
N ARG A 59 18.26 -3.13 29.24
CA ARG A 59 16.89 -3.00 29.79
C ARG A 59 16.84 -2.30 31.15
N ALA A 60 17.82 -2.50 32.01
CA ALA A 60 17.88 -1.82 33.30
C ALA A 60 18.09 -0.31 33.12
N LEU A 61 19.07 0.08 32.30
CA LEU A 61 19.36 1.48 31.95
C LEU A 61 18.16 2.21 31.35
N HIS A 62 17.40 1.54 30.49
CA HIS A 62 16.19 2.13 29.91
C HIS A 62 14.99 2.11 30.85
N ARG A 63 14.88 1.15 31.77
CA ARG A 63 13.85 1.11 32.81
C ARG A 63 14.06 2.19 33.88
N GLU A 64 15.30 2.51 34.21
CA GLU A 64 15.64 3.57 35.16
C GLU A 64 15.25 4.95 34.62
N ARG A 65 15.39 5.17 33.30
CA ARG A 65 14.85 6.37 32.62
C ARG A 65 13.33 6.47 32.65
N ASP A 66 12.60 5.36 32.74
CA ASP A 66 11.14 5.36 32.80
C ASP A 66 10.60 5.59 34.22
N LEU A 67 11.35 5.21 35.26
CA LEU A 67 10.98 5.47 36.67
C LEU A 67 11.28 6.90 37.12
N ASP A 68 12.34 7.54 36.60
CA ASP A 68 12.62 8.97 36.82
C ASP A 68 11.65 9.90 36.06
N ARG A 69 11.06 9.44 34.95
CA ARG A 69 10.03 10.18 34.21
C ARG A 69 8.66 10.16 34.90
N GLY A 70 8.46 9.32 35.91
CA GLY A 70 7.18 9.19 36.62
C GLY A 70 6.99 10.17 37.79
N ARG A 71 7.98 11.02 38.12
CA ARG A 71 7.95 11.84 39.36
C ARG A 71 8.20 13.34 39.16
N TYR A 72 8.05 13.87 37.96
CA TYR A 72 8.04 15.33 37.75
C TYR A 72 6.97 15.71 36.73
N PRO A 73 5.98 16.58 37.09
CA PRO A 73 5.09 17.14 36.08
C PRO A 73 5.96 18.01 35.16
N VAL A 74 6.08 17.56 33.90
CA VAL A 74 6.93 18.19 32.90
C VAL A 74 6.27 19.49 32.44
N ASN A 75 6.54 20.58 33.15
CA ASN A 75 6.28 21.94 32.69
C ASN A 75 7.52 22.46 31.97
N ASN A 76 7.92 21.86 30.84
CA ASN A 76 8.82 22.52 29.91
C ASN A 76 8.20 22.51 28.52
N ILE A 77 7.58 23.65 28.18
CA ILE A 77 7.02 23.96 26.86
C ILE A 77 7.99 23.57 25.73
N ALA A 78 9.30 23.63 25.99
CA ALA A 78 10.33 23.18 25.05
C ALA A 78 10.36 21.67 24.81
N ALA A 79 10.26 20.79 25.82
CA ALA A 79 10.31 19.35 25.55
C ALA A 79 8.98 18.81 25.03
N THR A 80 7.85 19.42 25.41
CA THR A 80 6.57 19.13 24.75
C THR A 80 6.57 19.61 23.31
N ALA A 81 7.14 20.78 23.01
CA ALA A 81 7.31 21.26 21.63
C ALA A 81 8.22 20.34 20.80
N ILE A 82 9.37 19.92 21.35
CA ILE A 82 10.28 18.99 20.66
C ILE A 82 9.59 17.64 20.43
N ALA A 83 8.87 17.11 21.43
CA ALA A 83 8.13 15.86 21.28
C ALA A 83 7.00 16.00 20.23
N MET A 84 6.27 17.11 20.23
CA MET A 84 5.25 17.41 19.22
C MET A 84 5.86 17.55 17.82
N GLU A 85 7.03 18.18 17.69
CA GLU A 85 7.73 18.35 16.42
C GLU A 85 8.24 17.01 15.87
N MET A 86 8.77 16.14 16.74
CA MET A 86 9.16 14.78 16.36
C MET A 86 7.96 13.93 15.90
N VAL A 87 6.82 14.06 16.59
CA VAL A 87 5.57 13.39 16.20
C VAL A 87 5.06 13.95 14.87
N ALA A 88 5.05 15.27 14.70
CA ALA A 88 4.62 15.92 13.46
C ALA A 88 5.51 15.54 12.27
N HIS A 89 6.84 15.49 12.47
CA HIS A 89 7.76 15.03 11.45
C HIS A 89 7.54 13.55 11.11
N GLY A 90 7.29 12.70 12.11
CA GLY A 90 6.95 11.29 11.90
C GLY A 90 5.70 11.12 11.04
N LEU A 91 4.63 11.84 11.37
CA LEU A 91 3.38 11.83 10.61
C LEU A 91 3.55 12.39 9.19
N ARG A 92 4.30 13.49 9.03
CA ARG A 92 4.61 14.07 7.71
C ARG A 92 5.34 13.09 6.82
N LYS A 93 6.33 12.39 7.38
CA LYS A 93 7.10 11.37 6.67
C LYS A 93 6.22 10.18 6.30
N VAL A 94 5.33 9.73 7.20
CA VAL A 94 4.37 8.66 6.89
C VAL A 94 3.40 9.07 5.79
N LEU A 95 2.95 10.33 5.76
CA LEU A 95 2.13 10.87 4.67
C LEU A 95 2.90 10.95 3.35
N GLU A 96 4.17 11.34 3.38
CA GLU A 96 5.06 11.40 2.21
C GLU A 96 5.38 10.01 1.64
N TYR A 97 5.46 8.97 2.50
CA TYR A 97 5.57 7.56 2.06
C TYR A 97 4.22 6.88 1.84
N SER A 98 3.12 7.50 2.23
CA SER A 98 1.80 6.98 1.93
C SER A 98 1.62 7.09 0.43
N ASN A 99 1.09 6.04 -0.19
CA ASN A 99 0.87 5.97 -1.63
C ASN A 99 -0.26 6.93 -2.08
N MET A 100 -0.25 8.21 -1.68
CA MET A 100 -1.22 9.22 -2.12
C MET A 100 -1.27 9.30 -3.64
N ASP A 101 -0.12 9.20 -4.31
CA ASP A 101 -0.05 9.17 -5.78
C ASP A 101 -0.85 8.00 -6.37
N LYS A 102 -0.88 6.85 -5.69
CA LYS A 102 -1.72 5.70 -6.11
C LYS A 102 -3.19 5.92 -5.78
N PHE A 103 -3.51 6.64 -4.70
CA PHE A 103 -4.89 7.02 -4.41
C PHE A 103 -5.42 8.02 -5.44
N ASP A 104 -4.61 8.99 -5.87
CA ASP A 104 -4.96 9.93 -6.93
C ASP A 104 -5.19 9.20 -8.27
N GLU A 105 -4.33 8.24 -8.61
CA GLU A 105 -4.52 7.38 -9.79
C GLU A 105 -5.82 6.57 -9.69
N VAL A 106 -6.12 5.99 -8.52
CA VAL A 106 -7.38 5.28 -8.26
C VAL A 106 -8.59 6.20 -8.37
N ILE A 107 -8.52 7.44 -7.87
CA ILE A 107 -9.59 8.44 -7.98
C ILE A 107 -9.83 8.84 -9.43
N ILE A 108 -8.76 9.02 -10.22
CA ILE A 108 -8.85 9.31 -11.65
C ILE A 108 -9.51 8.14 -12.40
N LEU A 109 -9.11 6.90 -12.10
CA LEU A 109 -9.71 5.71 -12.69
C LEU A 109 -11.18 5.56 -12.32
N LEU A 110 -11.55 5.86 -11.07
CA LEU A 110 -12.93 5.79 -10.60
C LEU A 110 -13.82 6.81 -11.32
N ARG A 111 -13.36 8.06 -11.47
CA ARG A 111 -14.07 9.10 -12.24
C ARG A 111 -14.23 8.68 -13.71
N ARG A 112 -13.20 8.09 -14.31
CA ARG A 112 -13.27 7.60 -15.69
C ARG A 112 -14.28 6.47 -15.87
N ILE A 113 -14.46 5.62 -14.85
CA ILE A 113 -15.48 4.57 -14.86
C ILE A 113 -16.86 5.22 -14.76
N ASP A 114 -17.04 6.21 -13.89
CA ASP A 114 -18.30 6.94 -13.74
C ASP A 114 -18.71 7.64 -15.05
N ASP A 115 -17.78 8.34 -15.70
CA ASP A 115 -18.01 8.97 -17.02
C ASP A 115 -18.43 7.96 -18.10
N LYS A 116 -17.82 6.76 -18.09
CA LYS A 116 -18.17 5.69 -19.03
C LYS A 116 -19.56 5.12 -18.73
N LEU A 117 -19.91 4.94 -17.46
CA LEU A 117 -21.23 4.47 -17.05
C LEU A 117 -22.31 5.50 -17.40
N ALA A 118 -22.04 6.79 -17.17
CA ALA A 118 -22.92 7.88 -17.60
C ALA A 118 -23.15 7.87 -19.12
N LYS A 119 -22.06 7.76 -19.90
CA LYS A 119 -22.17 7.64 -21.37
C LYS A 119 -22.94 6.39 -21.82
N ILE A 120 -22.75 5.25 -21.17
CA ILE A 120 -23.51 4.04 -21.48
C ILE A 120 -25.00 4.27 -21.16
N SER A 121 -25.31 4.87 -20.02
CA SER A 121 -26.68 5.22 -19.65
C SER A 121 -27.33 6.18 -20.65
N ASP A 122 -26.60 7.19 -21.11
CA ASP A 122 -27.06 8.13 -22.13
C ASP A 122 -27.29 7.44 -23.47
N ASN A 123 -26.34 6.60 -23.90
CA ASN A 123 -26.46 5.82 -25.13
C ASN A 123 -27.64 4.84 -25.07
N LEU A 124 -27.87 4.19 -23.92
CA LEU A 124 -29.04 3.33 -23.70
C LEU A 124 -30.34 4.14 -23.72
N SER A 125 -30.35 5.33 -23.16
CA SER A 125 -31.51 6.23 -23.17
C SER A 125 -31.80 6.76 -24.58
N GLN A 126 -30.76 7.07 -25.37
CA GLN A 126 -30.86 7.42 -26.78
C GLN A 126 -31.31 6.23 -27.63
N LEU A 127 -30.81 5.02 -27.36
CA LEU A 127 -31.30 3.81 -28.00
C LEU A 127 -32.77 3.57 -27.66
N LEU A 128 -33.17 3.71 -26.40
CA LEU A 128 -34.57 3.59 -26.00
C LEU A 128 -35.46 4.66 -26.62
N SER A 129 -34.98 5.89 -26.79
CA SER A 129 -35.74 6.95 -27.47
C SER A 129 -35.82 6.73 -28.98
N THR A 130 -34.78 6.20 -29.62
CA THR A 130 -34.81 5.81 -31.04
C THR A 130 -35.69 4.57 -31.28
N ILE A 131 -35.71 3.62 -30.34
CA ILE A 131 -36.57 2.43 -30.39
C ILE A 131 -38.03 2.79 -30.05
N SER A 132 -38.26 3.71 -29.10
CA SER A 132 -39.63 4.16 -28.76
C SER A 132 -40.18 5.17 -29.77
N GLY A 133 -39.32 5.93 -30.45
CA GLY A 133 -39.67 6.82 -31.56
C GLY A 133 -39.83 6.07 -32.89
N GLY A 134 -39.23 4.89 -33.02
CA GLY A 134 -39.57 3.91 -34.05
C GLY A 134 -40.92 3.28 -33.73
N THR A 135 -41.94 3.66 -34.49
CA THR A 135 -43.33 3.16 -34.40
C THR A 135 -43.42 1.68 -34.00
N PRO A 136 -44.39 1.28 -33.15
CA PRO A 136 -44.67 -0.13 -32.92
C PRO A 136 -44.96 -0.77 -34.27
N ILE A 137 -44.16 -1.76 -34.66
CA ILE A 137 -44.41 -2.60 -35.82
C ILE A 137 -45.68 -3.38 -35.51
N THR A 138 -46.83 -2.74 -35.79
CA THR A 138 -48.11 -3.42 -35.92
C THR A 138 -47.98 -4.20 -37.21
N VAL A 139 -47.65 -5.48 -37.08
CA VAL A 139 -47.60 -6.43 -38.17
C VAL A 139 -49.02 -6.55 -38.73
N LYS A 140 -49.37 -5.71 -39.70
CA LYS A 140 -50.50 -5.96 -40.59
C LYS A 140 -49.99 -6.94 -41.66
N PRO A 141 -50.53 -8.16 -41.74
CA PRO A 141 -50.17 -9.07 -42.80
C PRO A 141 -50.83 -8.56 -44.08
N THR A 142 -50.05 -8.01 -45.01
CA THR A 142 -50.52 -7.79 -46.37
C THR A 142 -49.36 -8.09 -47.30
N GLU A 143 -49.39 -9.33 -47.78
CA GLU A 143 -49.10 -9.76 -49.15
C GLU A 143 -48.02 -8.96 -49.91
N SER A 144 -46.89 -9.65 -50.15
CA SER A 144 -45.89 -9.43 -51.20
C SER A 144 -46.45 -8.78 -52.48
N PRO A 145 -45.71 -7.91 -53.22
CA PRO A 145 -44.39 -8.27 -53.78
C PRO A 145 -43.37 -7.12 -54.01
N THR A 146 -42.19 -7.53 -54.50
CA THR A 146 -41.11 -6.77 -55.22
C THR A 146 -39.86 -6.47 -54.39
N THR A 147 -38.77 -7.12 -54.80
CA THR A 147 -37.56 -7.45 -54.03
C THR A 147 -36.38 -6.48 -54.14
N ASP A 148 -36.50 -5.33 -54.79
CA ASP A 148 -35.28 -4.64 -55.26
C ASP A 148 -34.97 -3.28 -54.61
N ASN A 149 -35.64 -2.91 -53.50
CA ASN A 149 -35.50 -1.53 -52.96
C ASN A 149 -35.32 -1.42 -51.44
N ILE A 150 -34.91 -2.50 -50.76
CA ILE A 150 -34.81 -2.52 -49.29
C ILE A 150 -33.41 -2.11 -48.79
N GLU A 151 -32.35 -2.32 -49.58
CA GLU A 151 -30.97 -2.01 -49.16
C GLU A 151 -30.72 -0.50 -48.96
N SER A 152 -31.39 0.35 -49.74
CA SER A 152 -31.27 1.82 -49.64
C SER A 152 -31.96 2.41 -48.41
N LYS A 153 -32.77 1.61 -47.69
CA LYS A 153 -33.55 2.04 -46.53
C LYS A 153 -33.06 1.47 -45.20
N LEU A 154 -32.00 0.66 -45.20
CA LEU A 154 -31.41 0.13 -43.98
C LEU A 154 -30.37 1.11 -43.40
N PRO A 155 -30.48 1.45 -42.10
CA PRO A 155 -29.47 2.21 -41.37
C PRO A 155 -28.08 1.57 -41.47
N ASP A 156 -27.04 2.40 -41.53
CA ASP A 156 -25.66 1.98 -41.85
C ASP A 156 -25.11 0.86 -40.96
N PHE A 157 -25.55 0.80 -39.70
CA PHE A 157 -25.10 -0.21 -38.72
C PHE A 157 -25.73 -1.61 -38.90
N LEU A 158 -26.72 -1.76 -39.77
CA LEU A 158 -27.36 -3.05 -40.08
C LEU A 158 -26.90 -3.62 -41.42
N ARG A 159 -26.18 -2.85 -42.26
CA ARG A 159 -25.80 -3.30 -43.60
C ARG A 159 -24.84 -4.50 -43.56
N ASP A 160 -23.95 -4.54 -42.58
CA ASP A 160 -22.94 -5.60 -42.43
C ASP A 160 -23.25 -6.56 -41.27
N ASN A 161 -24.53 -6.75 -40.93
CA ASN A 161 -24.90 -7.65 -39.84
C ASN A 161 -25.07 -9.10 -40.35
N PRO A 162 -24.12 -10.01 -40.05
CA PRO A 162 -24.14 -11.40 -40.54
C PRO A 162 -25.33 -12.22 -40.01
N TRP A 163 -26.00 -11.76 -38.95
CA TRP A 163 -27.18 -12.43 -38.39
C TRP A 163 -28.46 -12.17 -39.18
N LEU A 164 -28.49 -11.16 -40.06
CA LEU A 164 -29.66 -10.88 -40.88
C LEU A 164 -29.94 -11.98 -41.91
N GLU A 165 -28.90 -12.59 -42.46
CA GLU A 165 -29.04 -13.72 -43.39
C GLU A 165 -29.65 -14.94 -42.68
N VAL A 166 -29.23 -15.18 -41.44
CA VAL A 166 -29.73 -16.27 -40.60
C VAL A 166 -31.19 -16.05 -40.20
N LEU A 167 -31.59 -14.81 -39.98
CA LEU A 167 -32.99 -14.46 -39.65
C LEU A 167 -33.91 -14.46 -40.87
N ARG A 168 -33.39 -14.14 -42.07
CA ARG A 168 -34.17 -14.21 -43.32
C ARG A 168 -34.48 -15.64 -43.78
N THR A 169 -33.72 -16.62 -43.30
CA THR A 169 -33.83 -18.03 -43.71
C THR A 169 -34.75 -18.88 -42.82
N ARG A 170 -35.36 -18.30 -41.77
CA ARG A 170 -36.43 -18.92 -40.99
C ARG A 170 -37.79 -18.37 -41.40
#